data_AF-A0A844MK87-F1
#
_entry.id   AF-A0A844MK87-F1
#
_cell.length_a   1.000
_cell.length_b   1.000
_cell.length_c   1.000
_cell.angle_alpha   90.00
_cell.angle_beta   90.00
_cell.angle_gamma   90.00
#
_symmetry.space_group_name_H-M   'P 1'
#
loop_
_entity.id
_entity.type
_entity.pdbx_description
1 polymer ?
#
loop_
_entity_poly.entity_id
_entity_poly.type
_entity_poly.pdbx_seq_one_letter_code
_entity_poly.pdbx_strand_id
1 'polypeptide(L)'
;MNVEEFLDKYASGTRDFYGIELCEANLSGAKLSGANLSKADLSVINLSGANLSEANLSYAKLNVARLRGANLKNANLKGAILNVANLIRADLSNAQLKGASMIRSELIRANLSHADLMRTNLKGADLREAALRHAVLREANLSEATFKDGFLTGANLELANLKGADLTRADLSGANFRNAELKQAILTQANLSGANLSGANLRWADLSRANLRWADLSEAKLSGANLIGADLSYANLTNASLIHTDLTHAKLIKVEWVGADLTGAVLTGTKLYATSRFGLKTEGIICEWVDLSPTGDQTIIHNFASLDSRDFFNETPPTIRIIVDKTIDHEANFAIAGAYYQIAQQYPELKQPPSIEVGCRRTIFTFRMDNDESLLPTAYIAILPFKDTSNAHKNIYTLIEMISGEDTSHQLGLRFQAIEKVNILLEQAIDNAAIIKKMKKILEITAKFKFFQAPTQIVLTNSSAQNLLLYDNPYFGKRFLNSSDDSHHIAYDNFTEVSKIITPSLSMIVDFFKGFHYISQ
;
A
#
# COMPACT_ATOMS: atom_id res chain seq x y z
N MET A 1 4.31 -49.10 35.42
CA MET A 1 3.10 -48.81 36.22
C MET A 1 1.90 -49.12 35.35
N ASN A 2 0.91 -49.86 35.86
CA ASN A 2 -0.30 -50.14 35.08
C ASN A 2 -1.29 -48.96 35.15
N VAL A 3 -2.36 -49.00 34.35
CA VAL A 3 -3.34 -47.89 34.25
C VAL A 3 -4.10 -47.66 35.56
N GLU A 4 -4.50 -48.72 36.25
CA GLU A 4 -5.23 -48.63 37.53
C GLU A 4 -4.36 -48.00 38.61
N GLU A 5 -3.11 -48.46 38.79
CA GLU A 5 -2.16 -47.90 39.75
C GLU A 5 -1.86 -46.42 39.45
N PHE A 6 -1.76 -46.05 38.16
CA PHE A 6 -1.61 -44.65 37.76
C PHE A 6 -2.81 -43.80 38.19
N LEU A 7 -4.03 -44.27 37.89
CA LEU A 7 -5.27 -43.55 38.23
C LEU A 7 -5.48 -43.45 39.74
N ASP A 8 -5.15 -44.50 40.50
CA ASP A 8 -5.24 -44.51 41.96
C ASP A 8 -4.24 -43.53 42.59
N LYS A 9 -3.00 -43.50 42.11
CA LYS A 9 -2.01 -42.49 42.53
C LYS A 9 -2.46 -41.08 42.20
N TYR A 10 -3.07 -40.88 41.03
CA TYR A 10 -3.61 -39.57 40.68
C TYR A 10 -4.78 -39.19 41.61
N ALA A 11 -5.68 -40.12 41.88
CA ALA A 11 -6.83 -39.93 42.78
C ALA A 11 -6.40 -39.62 44.23
N SER A 12 -5.28 -40.20 44.69
CA SER A 12 -4.70 -39.93 46.01
C SER A 12 -3.95 -38.60 46.11
N GLY A 13 -3.89 -37.81 45.03
CA GLY A 13 -3.29 -36.48 45.01
C GLY A 13 -1.90 -36.42 44.37
N THR A 14 -1.34 -37.55 43.93
CA THR A 14 -0.07 -37.53 43.17
C THR A 14 -0.30 -36.81 41.84
N ARG A 15 0.59 -35.88 41.50
CA ARG A 15 0.58 -35.17 40.22
C ARG A 15 1.83 -35.39 39.40
N ASP A 16 2.92 -35.83 40.02
CA ASP A 16 4.18 -36.05 39.33
C ASP A 16 4.30 -37.46 38.76
N PHE A 17 4.26 -37.54 37.43
CA PHE A 17 4.40 -38.76 36.64
C PHE A 17 5.45 -38.55 35.53
N TYR A 18 6.49 -37.79 35.84
CA TYR A 18 7.62 -37.53 34.94
C TYR A 18 8.15 -38.83 34.32
N GLY A 19 8.27 -38.84 32.99
CA GLY A 19 8.85 -39.96 32.25
C GLY A 19 8.06 -41.27 32.31
N ILE A 20 6.80 -41.24 32.74
CA ILE A 20 5.98 -42.45 32.82
C ILE A 20 5.80 -43.10 31.44
N GLU A 21 5.79 -44.43 31.41
CA GLU A 21 5.50 -45.23 30.23
C GLU A 21 4.05 -45.74 30.29
N LEU A 22 3.21 -45.24 29.40
CA LEU A 22 1.80 -45.62 29.24
C LEU A 22 1.46 -45.81 27.75
N CYS A 23 2.41 -46.35 26.98
CA CYS A 23 2.20 -46.70 25.58
C CYS A 23 0.96 -47.60 25.42
N GLU A 24 0.13 -47.31 24.43
CA GLU A 24 -1.09 -48.08 24.11
C GLU A 24 -2.16 -48.13 25.22
N ALA A 25 -1.96 -47.41 26.33
CA ALA A 25 -2.91 -47.40 27.44
C ALA A 25 -4.25 -46.75 27.03
N ASN A 26 -5.32 -47.15 27.73
CA ASN A 26 -6.63 -46.52 27.58
C ASN A 26 -6.97 -45.66 28.79
N LEU A 27 -6.95 -44.35 28.58
CA LEU A 27 -7.28 -43.29 29.54
C LEU A 27 -8.39 -42.37 28.99
N SER A 28 -9.29 -42.90 28.16
CA SER A 28 -10.41 -42.14 27.61
C SER A 28 -11.28 -41.57 28.75
N GLY A 29 -11.59 -40.27 28.68
CA GLY A 29 -12.38 -39.59 29.69
C GLY A 29 -11.69 -39.39 31.04
N ALA A 30 -10.40 -39.74 31.18
CA ALA A 30 -9.67 -39.58 32.43
C ALA A 30 -9.56 -38.09 32.82
N LYS A 31 -9.64 -37.80 34.13
CA LYS A 31 -9.58 -36.43 34.67
C LYS A 31 -8.18 -36.11 35.19
N LEU A 32 -7.25 -35.81 34.29
CA LEU A 32 -5.81 -35.64 34.52
C LEU A 32 -5.36 -34.17 34.53
N SER A 33 -6.23 -33.25 34.97
CA SER A 33 -5.93 -31.82 35.05
C SER A 33 -4.71 -31.54 35.93
N GLY A 34 -3.77 -30.74 35.44
CA GLY A 34 -2.55 -30.38 36.17
C GLY A 34 -1.57 -31.54 36.41
N ALA A 35 -1.77 -32.71 35.79
CA ALA A 35 -0.81 -33.81 35.86
C ALA A 35 0.52 -33.41 35.19
N ASN A 36 1.64 -33.73 35.84
CA ASN A 36 2.96 -33.67 35.21
C ASN A 36 3.26 -35.00 34.52
N LEU A 37 3.07 -35.00 33.21
CA LEU A 37 3.38 -36.09 32.27
C LEU A 37 4.55 -35.70 31.35
N SER A 38 5.44 -34.81 31.83
CA SER A 38 6.57 -34.37 31.01
C SER A 38 7.51 -35.54 30.72
N LYS A 39 7.99 -35.60 29.47
CA LYS A 39 8.79 -36.71 28.92
C LYS A 39 8.14 -38.11 28.97
N ALA A 40 6.85 -38.20 29.28
CA ALA A 40 6.14 -39.47 29.27
C ALA A 40 6.14 -40.10 27.87
N ASP A 41 6.17 -41.44 27.82
CA ASP A 41 5.88 -42.18 26.60
C ASP A 41 4.39 -42.55 26.59
N LEU A 42 3.63 -41.77 25.81
CA LEU A 42 2.19 -41.87 25.62
C LEU A 42 1.88 -42.22 24.16
N SER A 43 2.80 -42.92 23.49
CA SER A 43 2.63 -43.31 22.10
C SER A 43 1.42 -44.24 21.95
N VAL A 44 0.58 -44.00 20.93
CA VAL A 44 -0.65 -44.78 20.64
C VAL A 44 -1.69 -44.76 21.77
N ILE A 45 -1.53 -43.91 22.79
CA ILE A 45 -2.46 -43.85 23.92
C ILE A 45 -3.86 -43.40 23.49
N ASN A 46 -4.89 -43.89 24.17
CA ASN A 46 -6.24 -43.35 24.05
C ASN A 46 -6.55 -42.37 25.18
N LEU A 47 -6.58 -41.09 24.88
CA LEU A 47 -6.96 -39.98 25.75
C LEU A 47 -8.20 -39.24 25.21
N SER A 48 -9.04 -39.93 24.42
CA SER A 48 -10.24 -39.33 23.84
C SER A 48 -11.17 -38.81 24.94
N GLY A 49 -11.58 -37.54 24.84
CA GLY A 49 -12.41 -36.87 25.84
C GLY A 49 -11.77 -36.68 27.22
N ALA A 50 -10.46 -36.98 27.38
CA ALA A 50 -9.78 -36.78 28.65
C ALA A 50 -9.66 -35.29 28.99
N ASN A 51 -9.68 -34.97 30.29
CA ASN A 51 -9.38 -33.64 30.77
C ASN A 51 -7.90 -33.55 31.17
N LEU A 52 -7.10 -32.88 30.35
CA LEU A 52 -5.68 -32.60 30.51
C LEU A 52 -5.42 -31.09 30.65
N SER A 53 -6.42 -30.32 31.09
CA SER A 53 -6.24 -28.88 31.31
C SER A 53 -5.08 -28.62 32.26
N GLU A 54 -4.23 -27.65 31.93
CA GLU A 54 -3.05 -27.26 32.73
C GLU A 54 -2.03 -28.39 32.94
N ALA A 55 -2.17 -29.54 32.28
CA ALA A 55 -1.21 -30.63 32.37
C ALA A 55 0.13 -30.23 31.75
N ASN A 56 1.22 -30.72 32.33
CA ASN A 56 2.55 -30.59 31.74
C ASN A 56 2.87 -31.84 30.92
N LEU A 57 2.82 -31.72 29.60
CA LEU A 57 3.16 -32.73 28.60
C LEU A 57 4.43 -32.35 27.84
N SER A 58 5.28 -31.47 28.40
CA SER A 58 6.49 -31.02 27.72
C SER A 58 7.40 -32.18 27.38
N TYR A 59 7.87 -32.22 26.13
CA TYR A 59 8.69 -33.29 25.56
C TYR A 59 8.08 -34.71 25.65
N ALA A 60 6.77 -34.84 25.91
CA ALA A 60 6.11 -36.14 25.90
C ALA A 60 6.02 -36.69 24.47
N LYS A 61 6.06 -38.02 24.32
CA LYS A 61 5.81 -38.71 23.05
C LYS A 61 4.33 -39.06 22.99
N LEU A 62 3.63 -38.52 22.01
CA LEU A 62 2.19 -38.67 21.77
C LEU A 62 1.95 -39.09 20.30
N ASN A 63 2.92 -39.79 19.68
CA ASN A 63 2.79 -40.25 18.30
C ASN A 63 1.56 -41.14 18.18
N VAL A 64 0.70 -40.88 17.19
CA VAL A 64 -0.53 -41.65 16.94
C VAL A 64 -1.50 -41.66 18.14
N ALA A 65 -1.35 -40.74 19.10
CA ALA A 65 -2.25 -40.64 20.25
C ALA A 65 -3.67 -40.25 19.79
N ARG A 66 -4.68 -40.83 20.45
CA ARG A 66 -6.09 -40.46 20.24
C ARG A 66 -6.50 -39.44 21.29
N LEU A 67 -6.63 -38.19 20.89
CA LEU A 67 -6.97 -37.03 21.72
C LEU A 67 -8.27 -36.36 21.25
N ARG A 68 -9.13 -37.08 20.53
CA ARG A 68 -10.40 -36.55 20.02
C ARG A 68 -11.23 -35.97 21.16
N GLY A 69 -11.60 -34.70 21.06
CA GLY A 69 -12.39 -34.00 22.08
C GLY A 69 -11.71 -33.85 23.44
N ALA A 70 -10.40 -34.09 23.55
CA ALA A 70 -9.66 -33.89 24.79
C ALA A 70 -9.59 -32.39 25.15
N ASN A 71 -9.63 -32.09 26.44
CA ASN A 71 -9.38 -30.73 26.94
C ASN A 71 -7.91 -30.58 27.30
N LEU A 72 -7.16 -29.82 26.51
CA LEU A 72 -5.75 -29.47 26.67
C LEU A 72 -5.59 -27.94 26.90
N LYS A 73 -6.65 -27.26 27.35
CA LYS A 73 -6.61 -25.84 27.64
C LYS A 73 -5.51 -25.52 28.64
N ASN A 74 -4.72 -24.48 28.36
CA ASN A 74 -3.55 -24.07 29.16
C ASN A 74 -2.47 -25.17 29.35
N ALA A 75 -2.53 -26.30 28.63
CA ALA A 75 -1.54 -27.36 28.79
C ALA A 75 -0.16 -26.94 28.24
N ASN A 76 0.91 -27.42 28.87
CA ASN A 76 2.27 -27.24 28.36
C ASN A 76 2.68 -28.43 27.50
N LEU A 77 2.70 -28.25 26.19
CA LEU A 77 3.10 -29.23 25.17
C LEU A 77 4.42 -28.84 24.50
N LYS A 78 5.25 -28.01 25.15
CA LYS A 78 6.53 -27.55 24.61
C LYS A 78 7.40 -28.74 24.18
N GLY A 79 7.80 -28.75 22.91
CA GLY A 79 8.65 -29.82 22.36
C GLY A 79 8.03 -31.22 22.35
N ALA A 80 6.73 -31.36 22.62
CA ALA A 80 6.04 -32.65 22.54
C ALA A 80 5.98 -33.17 21.09
N ILE A 81 5.87 -34.48 20.93
CA ILE A 81 5.82 -35.14 19.62
C ILE A 81 4.44 -35.76 19.42
N LEU A 82 3.56 -35.07 18.69
CA LEU A 82 2.18 -35.46 18.36
C LEU A 82 2.01 -35.81 16.87
N ASN A 83 3.03 -36.42 16.25
CA ASN A 83 2.93 -36.76 14.83
C ASN A 83 1.79 -37.78 14.61
N VAL A 84 0.96 -37.55 13.59
CA VAL A 84 -0.19 -38.39 13.24
C VAL A 84 -1.20 -38.55 14.41
N ALA A 85 -1.17 -37.67 15.41
CA ALA A 85 -2.13 -37.69 16.50
C ALA A 85 -3.51 -37.21 16.03
N ASN A 86 -4.57 -37.76 16.61
CA ASN A 86 -5.94 -37.33 16.35
C ASN A 86 -6.39 -36.35 17.45
N LEU A 87 -6.42 -35.07 17.12
CA LEU A 87 -6.87 -33.97 17.98
C LEU A 87 -8.19 -33.35 17.48
N ILE A 88 -9.01 -34.12 16.75
CA ILE A 88 -10.28 -33.63 16.21
C ILE A 88 -11.15 -33.10 17.37
N ARG A 89 -11.62 -31.86 17.26
CA ARG A 89 -12.41 -31.15 18.28
C ARG A 89 -11.75 -31.02 19.66
N ALA A 90 -10.43 -31.20 19.76
CA ALA A 90 -9.72 -30.95 21.02
C ALA A 90 -9.68 -29.45 21.34
N ASP A 91 -9.68 -29.11 22.63
CA ASP A 91 -9.48 -27.73 23.10
C ASP A 91 -8.03 -27.54 23.51
N LEU A 92 -7.23 -26.87 22.69
CA LEU A 92 -5.85 -26.45 22.95
C LEU A 92 -5.77 -24.93 23.15
N SER A 93 -6.86 -24.26 23.55
CA SER A 93 -6.84 -22.81 23.76
C SER A 93 -5.81 -22.43 24.83
N ASN A 94 -5.01 -21.42 24.53
CA ASN A 94 -3.89 -20.96 25.37
C ASN A 94 -2.81 -22.03 25.67
N ALA A 95 -2.78 -23.15 24.93
CA ALA A 95 -1.75 -24.17 25.13
C ALA A 95 -0.36 -23.67 24.69
N GLN A 96 0.69 -24.15 25.35
CA GLN A 96 2.07 -23.86 24.99
C GLN A 96 2.63 -24.97 24.11
N LEU A 97 2.69 -24.76 22.80
CA LEU A 97 3.12 -25.74 21.80
C LEU A 97 4.49 -25.42 21.20
N LYS A 98 5.22 -24.44 21.74
CA LYS A 98 6.51 -23.99 21.18
C LYS A 98 7.44 -25.16 20.86
N GLY A 99 7.85 -25.27 19.59
CA GLY A 99 8.74 -26.32 19.09
C GLY A 99 8.15 -27.74 19.06
N ALA A 100 6.84 -27.92 19.28
CA ALA A 100 6.20 -29.22 19.18
C ALA A 100 6.17 -29.73 17.72
N SER A 101 6.21 -31.04 17.56
CA SER A 101 6.07 -31.71 16.26
C SER A 101 4.67 -32.29 16.14
N MET A 102 3.92 -31.87 15.13
CA MET A 102 2.53 -32.23 14.86
C MET A 102 2.37 -32.59 13.36
N ILE A 103 3.36 -33.28 12.80
CA ILE A 103 3.39 -33.61 11.37
C ILE A 103 2.21 -34.53 11.06
N ARG A 104 1.40 -34.17 10.04
CA ARG A 104 0.21 -34.92 9.61
C ARG A 104 -0.78 -35.22 10.75
N SER A 105 -0.83 -34.39 11.80
CA SER A 105 -1.85 -34.51 12.84
C SER A 105 -3.22 -34.06 12.34
N GLU A 106 -4.28 -34.65 12.88
CA GLU A 106 -5.66 -34.25 12.58
C GLU A 106 -6.17 -33.26 13.63
N LEU A 107 -6.37 -32.01 13.25
CA LEU A 107 -6.82 -30.88 14.10
C LEU A 107 -8.16 -30.30 13.61
N ILE A 108 -8.95 -31.09 12.89
CA ILE A 108 -10.24 -30.67 12.33
C ILE A 108 -11.14 -30.16 13.48
N ARG A 109 -11.61 -28.92 13.37
CA ARG A 109 -12.43 -28.23 14.40
C ARG A 109 -11.78 -28.15 15.78
N ALA A 110 -10.45 -28.27 15.88
CA ALA A 110 -9.76 -28.04 17.14
C ALA A 110 -9.74 -26.54 17.48
N ASN A 111 -9.73 -26.22 18.77
CA ASN A 111 -9.56 -24.85 19.24
C ASN A 111 -8.10 -24.62 19.66
N LEU A 112 -7.37 -23.82 18.91
CA LEU A 112 -5.99 -23.37 19.15
C LEU A 112 -5.93 -21.86 19.39
N SER A 113 -7.05 -21.23 19.73
CA SER A 113 -7.10 -19.78 19.94
C SER A 113 -6.14 -19.39 21.06
N HIS A 114 -5.35 -18.34 20.83
CA HIS A 114 -4.31 -17.85 21.74
C HIS A 114 -3.18 -18.85 22.08
N ALA A 115 -3.08 -19.97 21.37
CA ALA A 115 -1.99 -20.93 21.60
C ALA A 115 -0.64 -20.39 21.11
N ASP A 116 0.44 -20.73 21.82
CA ASP A 116 1.83 -20.47 21.38
C ASP A 116 2.34 -21.64 20.54
N LEU A 117 2.25 -21.49 19.22
CA LEU A 117 2.71 -22.45 18.21
C LEU A 117 4.04 -22.03 17.57
N MET A 118 4.83 -21.18 18.23
CA MET A 118 6.10 -20.70 17.70
C MET A 118 7.03 -21.88 17.37
N ARG A 119 7.60 -21.88 16.15
CA ARG A 119 8.50 -22.95 15.66
C ARG A 119 7.90 -24.37 15.69
N THR A 120 6.58 -24.50 15.72
CA THR A 120 5.93 -25.81 15.60
C THR A 120 6.10 -26.39 14.20
N ASN A 121 6.12 -27.71 14.11
CA ASN A 121 6.11 -28.41 12.83
C ASN A 121 4.75 -29.05 12.57
N LEU A 122 3.91 -28.37 11.80
CA LEU A 122 2.56 -28.77 11.37
C LEU A 122 2.55 -29.18 9.89
N LYS A 123 3.69 -29.63 9.34
CA LYS A 123 3.77 -30.05 7.94
C LYS A 123 2.67 -31.08 7.62
N GLY A 124 1.85 -30.78 6.62
CA GLY A 124 0.77 -31.65 6.16
C GLY A 124 -0.33 -31.90 7.19
N ALA A 125 -0.44 -31.09 8.25
CA ALA A 125 -1.50 -31.22 9.23
C ALA A 125 -2.86 -30.79 8.65
N ASP A 126 -3.93 -31.40 9.15
CA ASP A 126 -5.30 -31.08 8.75
C ASP A 126 -5.97 -30.19 9.81
N LEU A 127 -6.05 -28.90 9.53
CA LEU A 127 -6.64 -27.86 10.38
C LEU A 127 -7.96 -27.31 9.79
N ARG A 128 -8.70 -28.12 9.02
CA ARG A 128 -10.01 -27.72 8.49
C ARG A 128 -10.95 -27.26 9.60
N GLU A 129 -11.59 -26.12 9.39
CA GLU A 129 -12.52 -25.50 10.36
C GLU A 129 -11.91 -25.28 11.77
N ALA A 130 -10.59 -25.30 11.93
CA ALA A 130 -9.92 -25.08 13.21
C ALA A 130 -9.96 -23.60 13.60
N ALA A 131 -10.02 -23.32 14.89
CA ALA A 131 -9.96 -21.95 15.42
C ALA A 131 -8.54 -21.63 15.90
N LEU A 132 -7.83 -20.74 15.23
CA LEU A 132 -6.50 -20.23 15.58
C LEU A 132 -6.49 -18.71 15.81
N ARG A 133 -7.59 -18.17 16.34
CA ARG A 133 -7.73 -16.72 16.59
C ARG A 133 -6.61 -16.26 17.52
N HIS A 134 -5.87 -15.24 17.11
CA HIS A 134 -4.73 -14.70 17.86
C HIS A 134 -3.65 -15.74 18.26
N ALA A 135 -3.56 -16.86 17.53
CA ALA A 135 -2.51 -17.85 17.75
C ALA A 135 -1.14 -17.29 17.31
N VAL A 136 -0.06 -17.71 17.99
CA VAL A 136 1.31 -17.31 17.66
C VAL A 136 1.97 -18.43 16.85
N LEU A 137 2.05 -18.28 15.53
CA LEU A 137 2.60 -19.24 14.56
C LEU A 137 3.94 -18.76 13.97
N ARG A 138 4.62 -17.82 14.63
CA ARG A 138 5.88 -17.27 14.14
C ARG A 138 6.92 -18.38 13.93
N GLU A 139 7.59 -18.37 12.77
CA GLU A 139 8.57 -19.37 12.36
C GLU A 139 8.04 -20.83 12.34
N ALA A 140 6.71 -21.03 12.34
CA ALA A 140 6.13 -22.37 12.25
C ALA A 140 6.27 -22.95 10.83
N ASN A 141 6.42 -24.28 10.74
CA ASN A 141 6.35 -25.00 9.48
C ASN A 141 4.92 -25.51 9.26
N LEU A 142 4.20 -24.85 8.37
CA LEU A 142 2.83 -25.14 7.93
C LEU A 142 2.79 -25.61 6.47
N SER A 143 3.93 -26.03 5.91
CA SER A 143 3.99 -26.48 4.51
C SER A 143 3.01 -27.62 4.26
N GLU A 144 2.29 -27.55 3.14
CA GLU A 144 1.27 -28.54 2.75
C GLU A 144 0.12 -28.73 3.77
N ALA A 145 -0.01 -27.86 4.78
CA ALA A 145 -1.11 -27.94 5.75
C ALA A 145 -2.43 -27.44 5.16
N THR A 146 -3.56 -27.98 5.64
CA THR A 146 -4.90 -27.59 5.18
C THR A 146 -5.62 -26.79 6.26
N PHE A 147 -5.96 -25.54 5.96
CA PHE A 147 -6.70 -24.59 6.79
C PHE A 147 -8.05 -24.19 6.17
N LYS A 148 -8.57 -24.98 5.23
CA LYS A 148 -9.83 -24.70 4.55
C LYS A 148 -10.96 -24.44 5.56
N ASP A 149 -11.68 -23.33 5.34
CA ASP A 149 -12.73 -22.81 6.23
C ASP A 149 -12.26 -22.56 7.69
N GLY A 150 -10.95 -22.41 7.93
CA GLY A 150 -10.37 -22.15 9.26
C GLY A 150 -10.46 -20.68 9.70
N PHE A 151 -10.35 -20.43 11.00
CA PHE A 151 -10.46 -19.10 11.61
C PHE A 151 -9.12 -18.64 12.21
N LEU A 152 -8.39 -17.78 11.49
CA LEU A 152 -7.05 -17.31 11.85
C LEU A 152 -7.01 -15.78 12.07
N THR A 153 -8.15 -15.18 12.46
CA THR A 153 -8.26 -13.73 12.70
C THR A 153 -7.18 -13.26 13.68
N GLY A 154 -6.37 -12.28 13.27
CA GLY A 154 -5.30 -11.72 14.09
C GLY A 154 -4.18 -12.69 14.48
N ALA A 155 -4.04 -13.85 13.81
CA ALA A 155 -2.95 -14.79 14.06
C ALA A 155 -1.61 -14.20 13.60
N ASN A 156 -0.53 -14.53 14.32
CA ASN A 156 0.82 -14.10 13.96
C ASN A 156 1.57 -15.23 13.22
N LEU A 157 1.66 -15.13 11.90
CA LEU A 157 2.36 -16.03 10.98
C LEU A 157 3.66 -15.42 10.41
N GLU A 158 4.24 -14.44 11.10
CA GLU A 158 5.52 -13.84 10.68
C GLU A 158 6.59 -14.91 10.47
N LEU A 159 7.28 -14.85 9.33
CA LEU A 159 8.34 -15.81 8.95
C LEU A 159 7.89 -17.29 8.90
N ALA A 160 6.58 -17.58 8.92
CA ALA A 160 6.08 -18.95 8.83
C ALA A 160 6.26 -19.51 7.41
N ASN A 161 6.44 -20.83 7.31
CA ASN A 161 6.49 -21.53 6.03
C ASN A 161 5.12 -22.15 5.72
N LEU A 162 4.38 -21.55 4.80
CA LEU A 162 3.08 -21.98 4.29
C LEU A 162 3.15 -22.45 2.83
N LYS A 163 4.32 -22.89 2.36
CA LYS A 163 4.48 -23.38 0.97
C LYS A 163 3.45 -24.48 0.67
N GLY A 164 2.64 -24.26 -0.37
CA GLY A 164 1.62 -25.22 -0.79
C GLY A 164 0.47 -25.46 0.21
N ALA A 165 0.31 -24.60 1.21
CA ALA A 165 -0.81 -24.71 2.16
C ALA A 165 -2.15 -24.37 1.49
N ASP A 166 -3.22 -25.06 1.88
CA ASP A 166 -4.59 -24.78 1.45
C ASP A 166 -5.32 -23.92 2.48
N LEU A 167 -5.51 -22.65 2.19
CA LEU A 167 -6.19 -21.63 2.99
C LEU A 167 -7.52 -21.21 2.32
N THR A 168 -8.11 -22.07 1.49
CA THR A 168 -9.37 -21.79 0.78
C THR A 168 -10.46 -21.36 1.76
N ARG A 169 -11.05 -20.18 1.53
CA ARG A 169 -12.10 -19.57 2.39
C ARG A 169 -11.72 -19.40 3.86
N ALA A 170 -10.44 -19.44 4.21
CA ALA A 170 -10.00 -19.16 5.57
C ALA A 170 -10.24 -17.68 5.94
N ASP A 171 -10.62 -17.42 7.19
CA ASP A 171 -10.68 -16.06 7.73
C ASP A 171 -9.31 -15.68 8.31
N LEU A 172 -8.55 -14.90 7.55
CA LEU A 172 -7.20 -14.43 7.85
C LEU A 172 -7.21 -12.91 8.15
N SER A 173 -8.37 -12.34 8.50
CA SER A 173 -8.51 -10.91 8.71
C SER A 173 -7.60 -10.41 9.84
N GLY A 174 -6.84 -9.36 9.55
CA GLY A 174 -5.84 -8.79 10.46
C GLY A 174 -4.65 -9.70 10.81
N ALA A 175 -4.46 -10.84 10.12
CA ALA A 175 -3.33 -11.73 10.38
C ALA A 175 -1.99 -11.10 9.93
N ASN A 176 -0.91 -11.45 10.62
CA ASN A 176 0.44 -10.99 10.28
C ASN A 176 1.20 -12.10 9.53
N PHE A 177 1.45 -11.90 8.24
CA PHE A 177 2.25 -12.74 7.34
C PHE A 177 3.57 -12.08 6.92
N ARG A 178 4.05 -11.09 7.67
CA ARG A 178 5.30 -10.39 7.33
C ARG A 178 6.43 -11.39 7.06
N ASN A 179 7.05 -11.27 5.89
CA ASN A 179 8.13 -12.16 5.43
C ASN A 179 7.80 -13.67 5.42
N ALA A 180 6.51 -14.05 5.40
CA ALA A 180 6.10 -15.45 5.33
C ALA A 180 6.36 -16.06 3.94
N GLU A 181 6.55 -17.37 3.88
CA GLU A 181 6.70 -18.13 2.64
C GLU A 181 5.35 -18.75 2.25
N LEU A 182 4.69 -18.20 1.25
CA LEU A 182 3.36 -18.58 0.76
C LEU A 182 3.41 -19.06 -0.71
N LYS A 183 4.59 -19.44 -1.22
CA LYS A 183 4.73 -19.95 -2.58
C LYS A 183 3.79 -21.12 -2.83
N GLN A 184 3.05 -21.05 -3.93
CA GLN A 184 2.05 -22.06 -4.33
C GLN A 184 0.93 -22.29 -3.31
N ALA A 185 0.71 -21.39 -2.35
CA ALA A 185 -0.41 -21.48 -1.43
C ALA A 185 -1.75 -21.25 -2.17
N ILE A 186 -2.81 -21.91 -1.71
CA ILE A 186 -4.17 -21.76 -2.23
C ILE A 186 -4.94 -20.88 -1.26
N LEU A 187 -5.22 -19.64 -1.65
CA LEU A 187 -5.92 -18.60 -0.88
C LEU A 187 -7.24 -18.20 -1.57
N THR A 188 -7.78 -19.06 -2.43
CA THR A 188 -9.03 -18.82 -3.15
C THR A 188 -10.16 -18.46 -2.18
N GLN A 189 -10.81 -17.31 -2.42
CA GLN A 189 -11.89 -16.78 -1.58
C GLN A 189 -11.51 -16.57 -0.10
N ALA A 190 -10.22 -16.53 0.26
CA ALA A 190 -9.79 -16.24 1.62
C ALA A 190 -10.08 -14.77 1.99
N ASN A 191 -10.37 -14.54 3.27
CA ASN A 191 -10.53 -13.20 3.81
C ASN A 191 -9.21 -12.70 4.41
N LEU A 192 -8.46 -11.88 3.69
CA LEU A 192 -7.19 -11.28 4.08
C LEU A 192 -7.35 -9.78 4.42
N SER A 193 -8.56 -9.31 4.73
CA SER A 193 -8.79 -7.88 4.96
C SER A 193 -7.94 -7.38 6.14
N GLY A 194 -7.19 -6.30 5.93
CA GLY A 194 -6.29 -5.72 6.93
C GLY A 194 -5.10 -6.61 7.31
N ALA A 195 -4.81 -7.68 6.57
CA ALA A 195 -3.65 -8.54 6.83
C ALA A 195 -2.34 -7.83 6.46
N ASN A 196 -1.27 -8.11 7.20
CA ASN A 196 0.07 -7.65 6.86
C ASN A 196 0.83 -8.74 6.10
N LEU A 197 0.97 -8.59 4.79
CA LEU A 197 1.71 -9.46 3.87
C LEU A 197 3.04 -8.82 3.40
N SER A 198 3.54 -7.79 4.11
CA SER A 198 4.75 -7.08 3.71
C SER A 198 5.95 -8.03 3.58
N GLY A 199 6.65 -7.94 2.44
CA GLY A 199 7.78 -8.81 2.10
C GLY A 199 7.47 -10.30 1.91
N ALA A 200 6.20 -10.72 1.99
CA ALA A 200 5.81 -12.12 1.86
C ALA A 200 6.11 -12.68 0.45
N ASN A 201 6.45 -13.97 0.38
CA ASN A 201 6.66 -14.65 -0.90
C ASN A 201 5.38 -15.36 -1.34
N LEU A 202 4.62 -14.75 -2.25
CA LEU A 202 3.34 -15.23 -2.78
C LEU A 202 3.46 -15.76 -4.22
N ARG A 203 4.67 -16.10 -4.68
CA ARG A 203 4.89 -16.57 -6.05
C ARG A 203 4.04 -17.79 -6.37
N TRP A 204 3.33 -17.73 -7.50
CA TRP A 204 2.41 -18.78 -7.96
C TRP A 204 1.31 -19.15 -6.95
N ALA A 205 0.99 -18.26 -6.01
CA ALA A 205 -0.16 -18.44 -5.12
C ALA A 205 -1.48 -18.19 -5.87
N ASP A 206 -2.53 -18.89 -5.48
CA ASP A 206 -3.89 -18.65 -5.98
C ASP A 206 -4.66 -17.78 -4.98
N LEU A 207 -4.79 -16.50 -5.26
CA LEU A 207 -5.55 -15.50 -4.51
C LEU A 207 -6.88 -15.15 -5.21
N SER A 208 -7.36 -15.99 -6.12
CA SER A 208 -8.57 -15.70 -6.89
C SER A 208 -9.77 -15.45 -5.97
N ARG A 209 -10.47 -14.33 -6.23
CA ARG A 209 -11.61 -13.86 -5.44
C ARG A 209 -11.32 -13.64 -3.94
N ALA A 210 -10.06 -13.52 -3.54
CA ALA A 210 -9.71 -13.20 -2.16
C ALA A 210 -10.11 -11.76 -1.81
N ASN A 211 -10.46 -11.54 -0.54
CA ASN A 211 -10.67 -10.19 0.00
C ASN A 211 -9.36 -9.67 0.60
N LEU A 212 -8.69 -8.76 -0.09
CA LEU A 212 -7.42 -8.13 0.29
C LEU A 212 -7.61 -6.66 0.69
N ARG A 213 -8.83 -6.23 1.01
CA ARG A 213 -9.11 -4.84 1.35
C ARG A 213 -8.25 -4.39 2.54
N TRP A 214 -7.62 -3.22 2.44
CA TRP A 214 -6.73 -2.68 3.49
C TRP A 214 -5.50 -3.54 3.81
N ALA A 215 -5.18 -4.56 3.01
CA ALA A 215 -4.01 -5.38 3.25
C ALA A 215 -2.72 -4.63 2.89
N ASP A 216 -1.66 -4.88 3.66
CA ASP A 216 -0.31 -4.39 3.36
C ASP A 216 0.47 -5.47 2.61
N LEU A 217 0.61 -5.31 1.30
CA LEU A 217 1.40 -6.13 0.37
C LEU A 217 2.69 -5.42 -0.06
N SER A 218 3.17 -4.43 0.70
CA SER A 218 4.41 -3.71 0.35
C SER A 218 5.58 -4.67 0.24
N GLU A 219 6.38 -4.51 -0.82
CA GLU A 219 7.53 -5.38 -1.14
C GLU A 219 7.18 -6.89 -1.32
N ALA A 220 5.90 -7.25 -1.41
CA ALA A 220 5.48 -8.64 -1.57
C ALA A 220 5.89 -9.18 -2.95
N LYS A 221 6.21 -10.49 -3.00
CA LYS A 221 6.66 -11.17 -4.23
C LYS A 221 5.49 -11.97 -4.80
N LEU A 222 4.74 -11.38 -5.72
CA LEU A 222 3.51 -11.93 -6.33
C LEU A 222 3.74 -12.50 -7.73
N SER A 223 5.00 -12.72 -8.15
CA SER A 223 5.30 -13.13 -9.52
C SER A 223 4.54 -14.43 -9.89
N GLY A 224 3.76 -14.38 -10.97
CA GLY A 224 2.94 -15.50 -11.44
C GLY A 224 1.75 -15.87 -10.54
N ALA A 225 1.38 -15.02 -9.57
CA ALA A 225 0.19 -15.25 -8.74
C ALA A 225 -1.11 -15.00 -9.52
N ASN A 226 -2.17 -15.70 -9.12
CA ASN A 226 -3.52 -15.52 -9.66
C ASN A 226 -4.33 -14.64 -8.70
N LEU A 227 -4.70 -13.43 -9.12
CA LEU A 227 -5.57 -12.49 -8.39
C LEU A 227 -6.89 -12.23 -9.12
N ILE A 228 -7.33 -13.16 -9.97
CA ILE A 228 -8.58 -12.99 -10.74
C ILE A 228 -9.74 -12.68 -9.79
N GLY A 229 -10.39 -11.53 -9.99
CA GLY A 229 -11.55 -11.10 -9.22
C GLY A 229 -11.28 -10.80 -7.74
N ALA A 230 -10.02 -10.69 -7.31
CA ALA A 230 -9.68 -10.31 -5.94
C ALA A 230 -10.08 -8.85 -5.65
N ASP A 231 -10.46 -8.55 -4.40
CA ASP A 231 -10.75 -7.18 -3.96
C ASP A 231 -9.54 -6.62 -3.21
N LEU A 232 -8.75 -5.77 -3.86
CA LEU A 232 -7.58 -5.10 -3.28
C LEU A 232 -7.89 -3.66 -2.86
N SER A 233 -9.16 -3.27 -2.72
CA SER A 233 -9.49 -1.86 -2.43
C SER A 233 -8.77 -1.37 -1.17
N TYR A 234 -8.12 -0.21 -1.23
CA TYR A 234 -7.31 0.36 -0.15
C TYR A 234 -6.06 -0.44 0.27
N ALA A 235 -5.62 -1.41 -0.54
CA ALA A 235 -4.40 -2.16 -0.26
C ALA A 235 -3.13 -1.34 -0.59
N ASN A 236 -2.05 -1.63 0.14
CA ASN A 236 -0.71 -1.11 -0.15
C ASN A 236 0.11 -2.17 -0.89
N LEU A 237 0.44 -1.92 -2.15
CA LEU A 237 1.26 -2.70 -3.08
C LEU A 237 2.57 -1.98 -3.43
N THR A 238 3.00 -1.00 -2.64
CA THR A 238 4.24 -0.24 -2.88
C THR A 238 5.43 -1.19 -3.03
N ASN A 239 6.20 -1.02 -4.12
CA ASN A 239 7.34 -1.87 -4.48
C ASN A 239 7.03 -3.38 -4.60
N ALA A 240 5.77 -3.79 -4.75
CA ALA A 240 5.41 -5.19 -4.94
C ALA A 240 5.82 -5.70 -6.33
N SER A 241 6.22 -6.97 -6.42
CA SER A 241 6.55 -7.62 -7.69
C SER A 241 5.34 -8.38 -8.22
N LEU A 242 4.63 -7.79 -9.19
CA LEU A 242 3.44 -8.32 -9.86
C LEU A 242 3.78 -8.91 -11.25
N ILE A 243 5.01 -9.38 -11.43
CA ILE A 243 5.50 -9.90 -12.71
C ILE A 243 4.69 -11.13 -13.13
N HIS A 244 4.09 -11.12 -14.32
CA HIS A 244 3.21 -12.19 -14.80
C HIS A 244 2.02 -12.53 -13.88
N THR A 245 1.60 -11.57 -13.05
CA THR A 245 0.43 -11.73 -12.19
C THR A 245 -0.85 -11.55 -13.02
N ASP A 246 -1.85 -12.38 -12.75
CA ASP A 246 -3.17 -12.24 -13.37
C ASP A 246 -4.08 -11.41 -12.45
N LEU A 247 -4.36 -10.16 -12.83
CA LEU A 247 -5.26 -9.26 -12.13
C LEU A 247 -6.63 -9.16 -12.82
N THR A 248 -6.99 -10.08 -13.72
CA THR A 248 -8.24 -10.00 -14.49
C THR A 248 -9.44 -9.80 -13.57
N HIS A 249 -10.26 -8.77 -13.82
CA HIS A 249 -11.41 -8.40 -12.98
C HIS A 249 -11.12 -8.06 -11.50
N ALA A 250 -9.86 -7.88 -11.11
CA ALA A 250 -9.52 -7.46 -9.76
C ALA A 250 -9.99 -6.02 -9.48
N LYS A 251 -10.31 -5.73 -8.21
CA LYS A 251 -10.67 -4.38 -7.75
C LYS A 251 -9.44 -3.66 -7.21
N LEU A 252 -8.97 -2.65 -7.92
CA LEU A 252 -7.87 -1.78 -7.55
C LEU A 252 -8.43 -0.36 -7.31
N ILE A 253 -9.23 -0.21 -6.24
CA ILE A 253 -9.83 1.08 -5.86
C ILE A 253 -9.01 1.67 -4.71
N LYS A 254 -8.45 2.87 -4.88
CA LYS A 254 -7.61 3.56 -3.89
C LYS A 254 -6.43 2.71 -3.40
N VAL A 255 -5.83 1.96 -4.31
CA VAL A 255 -4.61 1.20 -4.09
C VAL A 255 -3.38 2.09 -4.20
N GLU A 256 -2.42 1.88 -3.29
CA GLU A 256 -1.09 2.47 -3.36
C GLU A 256 -0.15 1.44 -3.97
N TRP A 257 0.42 1.67 -5.16
CA TRP A 257 1.32 0.68 -5.80
C TRP A 257 2.52 1.34 -6.48
N VAL A 258 2.95 2.49 -5.98
CA VAL A 258 4.13 3.18 -6.51
C VAL A 258 5.34 2.24 -6.45
N GLY A 259 6.10 2.18 -7.54
CA GLY A 259 7.26 1.29 -7.66
C GLY A 259 6.93 -0.17 -7.94
N ALA A 260 5.65 -0.54 -8.08
CA ALA A 260 5.27 -1.90 -8.38
C ALA A 260 5.72 -2.33 -9.79
N ASP A 261 6.10 -3.60 -9.91
CA ASP A 261 6.55 -4.19 -11.16
C ASP A 261 5.45 -5.06 -11.78
N LEU A 262 4.74 -4.52 -12.77
CA LEU A 262 3.65 -5.16 -13.51
C LEU A 262 4.15 -5.86 -14.79
N THR A 263 5.45 -6.10 -14.94
CA THR A 263 6.00 -6.68 -16.17
C THR A 263 5.28 -7.99 -16.55
N GLY A 264 4.66 -8.03 -17.73
CA GLY A 264 3.91 -9.18 -18.21
C GLY A 264 2.61 -9.50 -17.46
N ALA A 265 2.11 -8.60 -16.61
CA ALA A 265 0.87 -8.78 -15.88
C ALA A 265 -0.36 -8.63 -16.79
N VAL A 266 -1.46 -9.28 -16.41
CA VAL A 266 -2.76 -9.19 -17.10
C VAL A 266 -3.68 -8.30 -16.29
N LEU A 267 -4.17 -7.20 -16.87
CA LEU A 267 -5.05 -6.22 -16.20
C LEU A 267 -6.42 -6.08 -16.88
N THR A 268 -6.75 -6.95 -17.82
CA THR A 268 -8.03 -6.87 -18.55
C THR A 268 -9.21 -6.93 -17.58
N GLY A 269 -10.11 -5.95 -17.69
CA GLY A 269 -11.29 -5.81 -16.85
C GLY A 269 -11.02 -5.44 -15.40
N THR A 270 -9.80 -5.03 -15.06
CA THR A 270 -9.50 -4.47 -13.74
C THR A 270 -10.29 -3.20 -13.49
N LYS A 271 -10.67 -2.99 -12.23
CA LYS A 271 -11.33 -1.77 -11.79
C LYS A 271 -10.29 -0.84 -11.20
N LEU A 272 -10.09 0.32 -11.80
CA LEU A 272 -9.06 1.29 -11.42
C LEU A 272 -9.73 2.61 -11.07
N TYR A 273 -9.74 2.96 -9.79
CA TYR A 273 -10.30 4.24 -9.37
C TYR A 273 -9.49 4.83 -8.24
N ALA A 274 -9.14 6.12 -8.36
CA ALA A 274 -8.31 6.84 -7.39
C ALA A 274 -7.00 6.12 -7.04
N THR A 275 -6.41 5.44 -8.03
CA THR A 275 -5.11 4.78 -7.96
C THR A 275 -4.08 5.61 -8.72
N SER A 276 -2.91 5.82 -8.10
CA SER A 276 -1.78 6.44 -8.80
C SER A 276 -1.39 5.57 -10.02
N ARG A 277 -0.95 6.16 -11.12
CA ARG A 277 -0.42 5.41 -12.28
C ARG A 277 1.05 5.73 -12.54
N PHE A 278 1.71 6.29 -11.54
CA PHE A 278 3.08 6.77 -11.64
C PHE A 278 4.07 5.75 -11.06
N GLY A 279 5.25 5.67 -11.69
CA GLY A 279 6.36 4.87 -11.17
C GLY A 279 6.12 3.36 -11.25
N LEU A 280 5.27 2.91 -12.17
CA LEU A 280 5.02 1.50 -12.45
C LEU A 280 6.00 1.02 -13.53
N LYS A 281 6.37 -0.27 -13.48
CA LYS A 281 6.99 -0.95 -14.62
C LYS A 281 5.95 -1.78 -15.33
N THR A 282 5.71 -1.49 -16.60
CA THR A 282 4.54 -2.03 -17.34
C THR A 282 4.95 -2.72 -18.65
N GLU A 283 6.20 -3.16 -18.74
CA GLU A 283 6.71 -3.84 -19.92
C GLU A 283 5.91 -5.12 -20.20
N GLY A 284 5.36 -5.25 -21.40
CA GLY A 284 4.63 -6.47 -21.79
C GLY A 284 3.29 -6.71 -21.09
N ILE A 285 2.68 -5.70 -20.44
CA ILE A 285 1.34 -5.86 -19.88
C ILE A 285 0.31 -6.24 -20.95
N ILE A 286 -0.72 -6.99 -20.53
CA ILE A 286 -1.89 -7.32 -21.34
C ILE A 286 -3.10 -6.64 -20.71
N CYS A 287 -3.67 -5.66 -21.40
CA CYS A 287 -4.83 -4.92 -20.91
C CYS A 287 -5.69 -4.46 -22.09
N GLU A 288 -6.84 -5.11 -22.28
CA GLU A 288 -7.77 -4.78 -23.37
C GLU A 288 -8.74 -3.66 -22.98
N TRP A 289 -9.18 -3.66 -21.72
CA TRP A 289 -10.09 -2.66 -21.18
C TRP A 289 -9.99 -2.59 -19.66
N VAL A 290 -10.41 -1.47 -19.09
CA VAL A 290 -10.49 -1.22 -17.64
C VAL A 290 -11.80 -0.51 -17.29
N ASP A 291 -12.25 -0.70 -16.06
CA ASP A 291 -13.40 0.01 -15.48
C ASP A 291 -12.89 1.13 -14.57
N LEU A 292 -13.21 2.37 -14.91
CA LEU A 292 -12.80 3.57 -14.21
C LEU A 292 -13.89 4.12 -13.27
N SER A 293 -15.01 3.40 -13.11
CA SER A 293 -16.10 3.84 -12.25
C SER A 293 -15.70 3.85 -10.76
N PRO A 294 -16.19 4.82 -9.95
CA PRO A 294 -15.87 4.92 -8.53
C PRO A 294 -16.17 3.67 -7.70
N THR A 295 -17.20 2.93 -8.10
CA THR A 295 -17.73 1.74 -7.43
C THR A 295 -17.30 0.44 -8.13
N GLY A 296 -16.70 0.54 -9.32
CA GLY A 296 -16.44 -0.61 -10.18
C GLY A 296 -17.72 -1.25 -10.71
N ASP A 297 -18.73 -0.45 -11.07
CA ASP A 297 -20.03 -0.86 -11.58
C ASP A 297 -20.12 -0.84 -13.12
N GLN A 298 -18.98 -0.71 -13.81
CA GLN A 298 -18.88 -0.69 -15.26
C GLN A 298 -19.58 0.49 -15.94
N THR A 299 -19.91 1.55 -15.19
CA THR A 299 -20.49 2.78 -15.77
C THR A 299 -19.50 3.56 -16.62
N ILE A 300 -18.19 3.38 -16.40
CA ILE A 300 -17.11 4.08 -17.12
C ILE A 300 -16.10 3.04 -17.61
N ILE A 301 -16.28 2.52 -18.82
CA ILE A 301 -15.34 1.58 -19.44
C ILE A 301 -14.39 2.31 -20.39
N HIS A 302 -13.10 2.04 -20.24
CA HIS A 302 -12.08 2.48 -21.18
C HIS A 302 -11.49 1.26 -21.91
N ASN A 303 -11.48 1.29 -23.23
CA ASN A 303 -10.94 0.23 -24.08
C ASN A 303 -9.63 0.72 -24.72
N PHE A 304 -8.63 -0.16 -24.79
CA PHE A 304 -7.31 0.15 -25.37
C PHE A 304 -7.14 -0.53 -26.73
N ALA A 305 -6.46 0.13 -27.66
CA ALA A 305 -5.72 -0.59 -28.69
C ALA A 305 -4.43 -1.13 -28.05
N SER A 306 -3.88 -2.26 -28.52
CA SER A 306 -2.84 -3.05 -27.84
C SER A 306 -1.53 -2.32 -27.46
N LEU A 307 -1.31 -1.09 -27.94
CA LEU A 307 -0.15 -0.24 -27.58
C LEU A 307 -0.52 0.87 -26.58
N ASP A 308 -1.75 1.35 -26.59
CA ASP A 308 -2.21 2.51 -25.80
C ASP A 308 -2.24 2.21 -24.28
N SER A 309 -2.40 0.94 -23.91
CA SER A 309 -2.47 0.55 -22.50
C SER A 309 -1.16 0.84 -21.76
N ARG A 310 -0.01 0.80 -22.44
CA ARG A 310 1.28 1.08 -21.79
C ARG A 310 1.41 2.53 -21.39
N ASP A 311 1.05 3.44 -22.28
CA ASP A 311 1.10 4.88 -22.04
C ASP A 311 0.16 5.26 -20.89
N PHE A 312 -1.00 4.60 -20.80
CA PHE A 312 -1.95 4.77 -19.70
C PHE A 312 -1.38 4.43 -18.30
N PHE A 313 -0.46 3.47 -18.18
CA PHE A 313 0.14 3.07 -16.89
C PHE A 313 1.56 3.62 -16.66
N ASN A 314 2.17 4.30 -17.63
CA ASN A 314 3.50 4.93 -17.51
C ASN A 314 3.41 6.44 -17.52
N GLU A 315 2.45 7.01 -16.80
CA GLU A 315 2.28 8.45 -16.74
C GLU A 315 3.45 9.10 -16.00
N THR A 316 3.79 10.33 -16.37
CA THR A 316 4.69 11.17 -15.57
C THR A 316 3.86 11.93 -14.54
N PRO A 317 4.29 12.05 -13.27
CA PRO A 317 3.57 12.88 -12.32
C PRO A 317 3.50 14.31 -12.86
N PRO A 318 2.31 14.95 -12.90
CA PRO A 318 2.20 16.32 -13.37
C PRO A 318 3.06 17.24 -12.51
N THR A 319 3.81 18.16 -13.14
CA THR A 319 4.74 19.03 -12.41
C THR A 319 4.59 20.50 -12.75
N ILE A 320 4.91 21.34 -11.76
CA ILE A 320 5.07 22.79 -11.92
C ILE A 320 6.53 23.10 -11.63
N ARG A 321 7.21 23.71 -12.60
CA ARG A 321 8.61 24.12 -12.46
C ARG A 321 8.69 25.64 -12.48
N ILE A 322 9.10 26.23 -11.36
CA ILE A 322 9.43 27.65 -11.26
C ILE A 322 10.96 27.78 -11.32
N ILE A 323 11.45 28.32 -12.43
CA ILE A 323 12.87 28.52 -12.67
C ILE A 323 13.18 29.99 -12.41
N VAL A 324 14.08 30.24 -11.46
CA VAL A 324 14.54 31.59 -11.10
C VAL A 324 15.92 31.79 -11.71
N ASP A 325 16.13 32.88 -12.47
CA ASP A 325 17.42 33.20 -13.09
C ASP A 325 18.41 33.81 -12.10
N LYS A 326 18.49 33.20 -10.92
CA LYS A 326 19.41 33.52 -9.84
C LYS A 326 19.59 32.30 -8.94
N THR A 327 20.78 32.18 -8.36
CA THR A 327 21.08 31.19 -7.32
C THR A 327 20.49 31.63 -5.98
N ILE A 328 19.83 30.71 -5.28
CA ILE A 328 19.30 30.97 -3.95
C ILE A 328 20.42 31.05 -2.91
N ASP A 329 20.39 32.09 -2.07
CA ASP A 329 21.27 32.24 -0.91
C ASP A 329 20.58 31.75 0.38
N HIS A 330 21.34 31.66 1.48
CA HIS A 330 20.83 31.12 2.74
C HIS A 330 19.62 31.91 3.28
N GLU A 331 19.62 33.24 3.14
CA GLU A 331 18.55 34.09 3.65
C GLU A 331 17.28 33.96 2.79
N ALA A 332 17.43 33.94 1.47
CA ALA A 332 16.33 33.69 0.54
C ALA A 332 15.74 32.28 0.71
N ASN A 333 16.58 31.28 1.02
CA ASN A 333 16.14 29.91 1.31
C ASN A 333 15.30 29.85 2.60
N PHE A 334 15.71 30.56 3.65
CA PHE A 334 14.91 30.68 4.86
C PHE A 334 13.57 31.39 4.59
N ALA A 335 13.60 32.47 3.80
CA ALA A 335 12.41 33.23 3.45
C ALA A 335 11.40 32.41 2.62
N ILE A 336 11.85 31.65 1.62
CA ILE A 336 10.96 30.81 0.80
C ILE A 336 10.36 29.65 1.61
N ALA A 337 11.13 29.04 2.52
CA ALA A 337 10.62 27.99 3.40
C ALA A 337 9.49 28.52 4.30
N GLY A 338 9.67 29.70 4.89
CA GLY A 338 8.62 30.38 5.65
C GLY A 338 7.39 30.72 4.80
N ALA A 339 7.60 31.16 3.56
CA ALA A 339 6.52 31.50 2.64
C ALA A 339 5.65 30.29 2.29
N TYR A 340 6.27 29.18 1.86
CA TYR A 340 5.51 27.97 1.52
C TYR A 340 4.88 27.31 2.73
N TYR A 341 5.50 27.39 3.91
CA TYR A 341 4.86 26.92 5.15
C TYR A 341 3.54 27.65 5.43
N GLN A 342 3.52 28.99 5.28
CA GLN A 342 2.29 29.76 5.46
C GLN A 342 1.26 29.52 4.35
N ILE A 343 1.72 29.41 3.10
CA ILE A 343 0.86 29.07 1.98
C ILE A 343 0.16 27.73 2.24
N ALA A 344 0.90 26.70 2.67
CA ALA A 344 0.36 25.37 2.93
C ALA A 344 -0.69 25.33 4.07
N GLN A 345 -0.66 26.28 5.01
CA GLN A 345 -1.68 26.40 6.05
C GLN A 345 -3.04 26.86 5.49
N GLN A 346 -3.03 27.67 4.44
CA GLN A 346 -4.24 28.21 3.80
C GLN A 346 -4.63 27.44 2.54
N TYR A 347 -3.68 26.74 1.92
CA TYR A 347 -3.88 25.93 0.71
C TYR A 347 -3.34 24.51 0.94
N PRO A 348 -4.14 23.61 1.54
CA PRO A 348 -3.71 22.27 1.92
C PRO A 348 -3.32 21.35 0.76
N GLU A 349 -3.61 21.73 -0.49
CA GLU A 349 -3.15 20.97 -1.66
C GLU A 349 -1.63 21.14 -1.89
N LEU A 350 -1.03 22.24 -1.43
CA LEU A 350 0.43 22.49 -1.45
C LEU A 350 1.11 22.01 -0.16
N LYS A 351 0.72 20.84 0.37
CA LYS A 351 1.28 20.29 1.62
C LYS A 351 2.75 19.91 1.50
N GLN A 352 3.17 19.42 0.33
CA GLN A 352 4.54 19.00 0.11
C GLN A 352 5.38 20.20 -0.38
N PRO A 353 6.53 20.48 0.26
CA PRO A 353 7.43 21.51 -0.22
C PRO A 353 8.00 21.11 -1.58
N PRO A 354 8.36 22.10 -2.44
CA PRO A 354 9.00 21.79 -3.72
C PRO A 354 10.36 21.16 -3.52
N SER A 355 10.77 20.30 -4.46
CA SER A 355 12.20 19.96 -4.58
C SER A 355 12.95 21.15 -5.17
N ILE A 356 14.12 21.48 -4.59
CA ILE A 356 14.92 22.63 -4.99
C ILE A 356 16.24 22.15 -5.61
N GLU A 357 16.47 22.50 -6.88
CA GLU A 357 17.75 22.29 -7.55
C GLU A 357 18.49 23.63 -7.67
N VAL A 358 19.69 23.73 -7.09
CA VAL A 358 20.51 24.95 -7.11
C VAL A 358 21.68 24.74 -8.06
N GLY A 359 21.56 25.29 -9.27
CA GLY A 359 22.64 25.36 -10.23
C GLY A 359 23.53 26.57 -10.02
N CYS A 360 24.61 26.66 -10.80
CA CYS A 360 25.56 27.78 -10.75
C CYS A 360 24.98 29.14 -11.20
N ARG A 361 23.84 29.14 -11.90
CA ARG A 361 23.18 30.37 -12.38
C ARG A 361 21.70 30.47 -12.02
N ARG A 362 21.06 29.34 -11.71
CA ARG A 362 19.59 29.23 -11.61
C ARG A 362 19.21 28.37 -10.43
N THR A 363 18.03 28.64 -9.90
CA THR A 363 17.36 27.77 -8.92
C THR A 363 16.04 27.31 -9.49
N ILE A 364 15.78 26.01 -9.44
CA ILE A 364 14.56 25.38 -9.94
C ILE A 364 13.77 24.84 -8.75
N PHE A 365 12.52 25.27 -8.63
CA PHE A 365 11.54 24.69 -7.72
C PHE A 365 10.62 23.78 -8.52
N THR A 366 10.54 22.50 -8.15
CA THR A 366 9.63 21.55 -8.79
C THR A 366 8.58 21.10 -7.79
N PHE A 367 7.32 21.36 -8.11
CA PHE A 367 6.16 20.85 -7.40
C PHE A 367 5.60 19.67 -8.19
N ARG A 368 5.25 18.58 -7.51
CA ARG A 368 4.64 17.39 -8.10
C ARG A 368 3.21 17.30 -7.63
N MET A 369 2.29 17.11 -8.56
CA MET A 369 0.85 17.03 -8.30
C MET A 369 0.38 15.58 -8.41
N ASP A 370 -0.74 15.27 -7.75
CA ASP A 370 -1.39 13.96 -7.83
C ASP A 370 -2.33 13.82 -9.03
N ASN A 371 -2.75 14.95 -9.62
CA ASN A 371 -3.66 15.00 -10.76
C ASN A 371 -3.35 16.25 -11.63
N ASP A 372 -3.83 16.23 -12.88
CA ASP A 372 -3.60 17.32 -13.83
C ASP A 372 -4.44 18.56 -13.52
N GLU A 373 -5.65 18.38 -12.98
CA GLU A 373 -6.59 19.48 -12.73
C GLU A 373 -6.06 20.49 -11.70
N SER A 374 -5.20 20.05 -10.78
CA SER A 374 -4.52 20.88 -9.79
C SER A 374 -3.35 21.70 -10.34
N LEU A 375 -2.88 21.47 -11.59
CA LEU A 375 -1.69 22.14 -12.15
C LEU A 375 -1.83 23.67 -12.18
N LEU A 376 -2.90 24.20 -12.80
CA LEU A 376 -3.11 25.64 -12.91
C LEU A 376 -3.44 26.31 -11.56
N PRO A 377 -4.38 25.79 -10.75
CA PRO A 377 -4.67 26.34 -9.41
C PRO A 377 -3.42 26.38 -8.52
N THR A 378 -2.64 25.30 -8.49
CA THR A 378 -1.45 25.24 -7.65
C THR A 378 -0.34 26.14 -8.19
N ALA A 379 -0.18 26.26 -9.51
CA ALA A 379 0.77 27.20 -10.10
C ALA A 379 0.42 28.65 -9.72
N TYR A 380 -0.86 29.01 -9.70
CA TYR A 380 -1.34 30.34 -9.30
C TYR A 380 -0.93 30.69 -7.86
N ILE A 381 -0.98 29.72 -6.94
CA ILE A 381 -0.56 29.87 -5.54
C ILE A 381 0.96 29.85 -5.40
N ALA A 382 1.63 28.89 -6.04
CA ALA A 382 3.06 28.64 -5.86
C ALA A 382 3.94 29.83 -6.27
N ILE A 383 3.46 30.65 -7.22
CA ILE A 383 4.22 31.78 -7.73
C ILE A 383 4.15 33.03 -6.83
N LEU A 384 3.23 33.08 -5.85
CA LEU A 384 2.99 34.25 -4.99
C LEU A 384 4.24 34.91 -4.39
N PRO A 385 5.30 34.18 -3.99
CA PRO A 385 6.50 34.79 -3.44
C PRO A 385 7.33 35.65 -4.42
N PHE A 386 7.13 35.52 -5.74
CA PHE A 386 7.99 36.09 -6.78
C PHE A 386 7.47 37.41 -7.36
N LYS A 387 8.35 38.31 -7.79
CA LYS A 387 7.98 39.64 -8.34
C LYS A 387 7.12 39.54 -9.61
N ASP A 388 7.36 38.53 -10.42
CA ASP A 388 6.67 38.32 -11.70
C ASP A 388 5.22 37.82 -11.57
N THR A 389 4.76 37.56 -10.33
CA THR A 389 3.43 37.00 -10.02
C THR A 389 2.31 37.67 -10.79
N SER A 390 2.26 39.00 -10.84
CA SER A 390 1.17 39.74 -11.49
C SER A 390 1.06 39.46 -12.98
N ASN A 391 2.19 39.26 -13.68
CA ASN A 391 2.18 38.95 -15.10
C ASN A 391 1.84 37.48 -15.35
N ALA A 392 2.38 36.57 -14.54
CA ALA A 392 2.05 35.16 -14.61
C ALA A 392 0.56 34.89 -14.29
N HIS A 393 -0.03 35.60 -13.32
CA HIS A 393 -1.48 35.56 -13.05
C HIS A 393 -2.29 36.00 -14.28
N LYS A 394 -1.91 37.08 -14.97
CA LYS A 394 -2.57 37.50 -16.21
C LYS A 394 -2.53 36.42 -17.29
N ASN A 395 -1.40 35.71 -17.42
CA ASN A 395 -1.29 34.59 -18.36
C ASN A 395 -2.26 33.46 -18.01
N ILE A 396 -2.36 33.09 -16.73
CA ILE A 396 -3.31 32.05 -16.27
C ILE A 396 -4.76 32.44 -16.62
N TYR A 397 -5.16 33.69 -16.38
CA TYR A 397 -6.50 34.17 -16.76
C TYR A 397 -6.71 34.12 -18.28
N THR A 398 -5.75 34.60 -19.05
CA THR A 398 -5.82 34.60 -20.53
C THR A 398 -5.95 33.18 -21.08
N LEU A 399 -5.21 32.22 -20.52
CA LEU A 399 -5.31 30.80 -20.88
C LEU A 399 -6.71 30.25 -20.65
N ILE A 400 -7.34 30.60 -19.53
CA ILE A 400 -8.68 30.11 -19.19
C ILE A 400 -9.75 30.75 -20.05
N GLU A 401 -9.66 32.05 -20.33
CA GLU A 401 -10.54 32.72 -21.28
C GLU A 401 -10.45 32.07 -22.67
N MET A 402 -9.24 31.74 -23.12
CA MET A 402 -9.01 31.03 -24.40
C MET A 402 -9.63 29.63 -24.41
N ILE A 403 -9.60 28.90 -23.29
CA ILE A 403 -10.15 27.54 -23.20
C ILE A 403 -11.67 27.56 -23.05
N SER A 404 -12.22 28.58 -22.36
CA SER A 404 -13.64 28.73 -22.05
C SER A 404 -14.47 29.36 -23.18
N GLY A 405 -13.83 29.75 -24.29
CA GLY A 405 -14.49 30.31 -25.48
C GLY A 405 -15.34 29.30 -26.26
N GLU A 406 -16.30 29.81 -27.05
CA GLU A 406 -17.26 28.97 -27.78
C GLU A 406 -16.59 28.06 -28.84
N ASP A 407 -15.51 28.50 -29.50
CA ASP A 407 -14.84 27.75 -30.57
C ASP A 407 -14.02 26.52 -30.08
N THR A 408 -13.53 26.54 -28.84
CA THR A 408 -12.77 25.43 -28.24
C THR A 408 -13.66 24.31 -27.71
N SER A 409 -14.90 24.63 -27.32
CA SER A 409 -15.87 23.68 -26.79
C SER A 409 -16.15 22.51 -27.75
N HIS A 410 -16.20 22.79 -29.06
CA HIS A 410 -16.41 21.79 -30.11
C HIS A 410 -15.20 20.87 -30.34
N GLN A 411 -13.97 21.35 -30.12
CA GLN A 411 -12.75 20.54 -30.27
C GLN A 411 -12.44 19.68 -29.03
N LEU A 412 -12.98 20.06 -27.87
CA LEU A 412 -12.72 19.41 -26.58
C LEU A 412 -13.82 18.44 -26.16
N GLY A 413 -15.04 18.54 -26.71
CA GLY A 413 -16.10 17.52 -26.61
C GLY A 413 -16.35 17.01 -25.18
N LEU A 414 -16.02 15.74 -24.92
CA LEU A 414 -16.19 15.04 -23.62
C LEU A 414 -15.33 15.60 -22.46
N ARG A 415 -14.42 16.56 -22.72
CA ARG A 415 -13.44 17.09 -21.74
C ARG A 415 -13.85 18.41 -21.09
N PHE A 416 -15.10 18.86 -21.28
CA PHE A 416 -15.65 20.08 -20.68
C PHE A 416 -15.64 20.05 -19.14
N GLN A 417 -15.91 18.89 -18.54
CA GLN A 417 -15.94 18.73 -17.08
C GLN A 417 -14.57 18.90 -16.41
N ALA A 418 -13.47 18.49 -17.06
CA ALA A 418 -12.13 18.71 -16.53
C ALA A 418 -11.77 20.19 -16.49
N ILE A 419 -12.19 20.95 -17.52
CA ILE A 419 -12.01 22.41 -17.58
C ILE A 419 -12.88 23.09 -16.53
N GLU A 420 -14.14 22.65 -16.37
CA GLU A 420 -15.03 23.12 -15.31
C GLU A 420 -14.44 22.89 -13.92
N LYS A 421 -13.87 21.70 -13.68
CA LYS A 421 -13.20 21.37 -12.42
C LYS A 421 -11.94 22.21 -12.20
N VAL A 422 -11.11 22.40 -13.23
CA VAL A 422 -9.94 23.30 -13.18
C VAL A 422 -10.37 24.73 -12.84
N ASN A 423 -11.47 25.21 -13.43
CA ASN A 423 -12.03 26.53 -13.14
C ASN A 423 -12.49 26.65 -11.68
N ILE A 424 -13.26 25.67 -11.18
CA ILE A 424 -13.70 25.64 -9.77
C ILE A 424 -12.50 25.65 -8.82
N LEU A 425 -11.50 24.80 -9.07
CA LEU A 425 -10.29 24.75 -8.24
C LEU A 425 -9.48 26.03 -8.34
N LEU A 426 -9.43 26.68 -9.50
CA LEU A 426 -8.72 27.94 -9.66
C LEU A 426 -9.43 29.07 -8.92
N GLU A 427 -10.76 29.17 -8.99
CA GLU A 427 -11.52 30.17 -8.22
C GLU A 427 -11.22 30.04 -6.72
N GLN A 428 -11.20 28.82 -6.20
CA GLN A 428 -10.79 28.55 -4.83
C GLN A 428 -9.34 28.97 -4.56
N ALA A 429 -8.41 28.70 -5.49
CA ALA A 429 -7.03 29.16 -5.38
C ALA A 429 -6.91 30.70 -5.41
N ILE A 430 -7.75 31.40 -6.19
CA ILE A 430 -7.80 32.87 -6.23
C ILE A 430 -8.25 33.43 -4.87
N ASP A 431 -9.30 32.87 -4.29
CA ASP A 431 -9.80 33.26 -2.96
C ASP A 431 -8.74 33.02 -1.88
N ASN A 432 -8.10 31.84 -1.90
CA ASN A 432 -7.02 31.50 -0.98
C ASN A 432 -5.82 32.45 -1.16
N ALA A 433 -5.45 32.80 -2.40
CA ALA A 433 -4.41 33.78 -2.66
C ALA A 433 -4.73 35.15 -2.07
N ALA A 434 -6.00 35.58 -2.12
CA ALA A 434 -6.43 36.84 -1.51
C ALA A 434 -6.31 36.82 0.01
N ILE A 435 -6.61 35.69 0.66
CA ILE A 435 -6.40 35.48 2.11
C ILE A 435 -4.90 35.53 2.44
N ILE A 436 -4.08 34.77 1.71
CA ILE A 436 -2.62 34.70 1.91
C ILE A 436 -1.99 36.10 1.75
N LYS A 437 -2.39 36.87 0.74
CA LYS A 437 -1.91 38.25 0.53
C LYS A 437 -2.26 39.17 1.70
N LYS A 438 -3.40 38.97 2.38
CA LYS A 438 -3.79 39.73 3.58
C LYS A 438 -2.95 39.38 4.81
N MET A 439 -2.37 38.19 4.86
CA MET A 439 -1.52 37.75 6.00
C MET A 439 -0.14 38.44 6.04
N LYS A 440 0.19 39.27 5.04
CA LYS A 440 1.26 40.29 4.87
C LYS A 440 2.71 39.97 5.33
N LYS A 441 2.91 39.39 6.51
CA LYS A 441 4.21 39.34 7.20
C LYS A 441 5.31 38.61 6.43
N ILE A 442 5.04 37.55 5.65
CA ILE A 442 6.11 36.79 4.97
C ILE A 442 6.29 37.17 3.49
N LEU A 443 5.23 37.50 2.75
CA LEU A 443 5.38 37.99 1.37
C LEU A 443 6.12 39.34 1.34
N GLU A 444 5.97 40.16 2.39
CA GLU A 444 6.78 41.37 2.58
C GLU A 444 8.25 41.07 2.90
N ILE A 445 8.55 39.92 3.51
CA ILE A 445 9.92 39.47 3.78
C ILE A 445 10.56 38.96 2.49
N THR A 446 9.88 38.12 1.70
CA THR A 446 10.42 37.62 0.43
C THR A 446 10.70 38.77 -0.55
N ALA A 447 9.83 39.79 -0.58
CA ALA A 447 10.02 40.97 -1.43
C ALA A 447 11.34 41.74 -1.19
N LYS A 448 11.95 41.62 0.00
CA LYS A 448 13.22 42.30 0.35
C LYS A 448 14.44 41.65 -0.27
N PHE A 449 14.37 40.37 -0.64
CA PHE A 449 15.54 39.67 -1.18
C PHE A 449 15.59 39.76 -2.70
N LYS A 450 16.79 40.09 -3.21
CA LYS A 450 17.07 40.16 -4.65
C LYS A 450 16.81 38.84 -5.40
N PHE A 451 16.67 37.71 -4.69
CA PHE A 451 16.31 36.42 -5.27
C PHE A 451 14.90 36.44 -5.87
N PHE A 452 13.90 36.90 -5.12
CA PHE A 452 12.49 36.92 -5.56
C PHE A 452 12.20 38.00 -6.60
N GLN A 453 13.12 38.95 -6.78
CA GLN A 453 13.05 40.00 -7.79
C GLN A 453 13.69 39.57 -9.13
N ALA A 454 14.37 38.42 -9.16
CA ALA A 454 15.01 37.93 -10.37
C ALA A 454 13.98 37.45 -11.40
N PRO A 455 14.30 37.52 -12.71
CA PRO A 455 13.45 36.98 -13.76
C PRO A 455 13.11 35.52 -13.53
N THR A 456 11.83 35.16 -13.74
CA THR A 456 11.33 33.79 -13.61
C THR A 456 10.82 33.22 -14.93
N GLN A 457 10.86 31.90 -15.03
CA GLN A 457 10.21 31.12 -16.07
C GLN A 457 9.36 30.03 -15.39
N ILE A 458 8.12 29.85 -15.81
CA ILE A 458 7.19 28.89 -15.21
C ILE A 458 6.75 27.90 -16.28
N VAL A 459 7.00 26.61 -16.04
CA VAL A 459 6.68 25.52 -16.95
C VAL A 459 5.78 24.52 -16.24
N LEU A 460 4.68 24.14 -16.89
CA LEU A 460 3.80 23.07 -16.45
C LEU A 460 4.08 21.82 -17.29
N THR A 461 4.04 20.65 -16.67
CA THR A 461 4.13 19.36 -17.37
C THR A 461 2.92 18.54 -16.96
N ASN A 462 2.14 18.06 -17.93
CA ASN A 462 0.97 17.20 -17.67
C ASN A 462 1.36 15.72 -17.53
N SER A 463 0.38 14.87 -17.26
CA SER A 463 0.55 13.43 -17.12
C SER A 463 1.06 12.72 -18.37
N SER A 464 0.80 13.25 -19.57
CA SER A 464 1.38 12.80 -20.86
C SER A 464 2.78 13.35 -21.16
N ALA A 465 3.49 13.94 -20.18
CA ALA A 465 4.81 14.55 -20.33
C ALA A 465 4.90 15.72 -21.34
N GLN A 466 3.76 16.32 -21.71
CA GLN A 466 3.73 17.52 -22.53
C GLN A 466 4.00 18.75 -21.67
N ASN A 467 4.80 19.69 -22.19
CA ASN A 467 5.17 20.90 -21.48
C ASN A 467 4.38 22.11 -21.99
N LEU A 468 3.87 22.93 -21.07
CA LEU A 468 3.28 24.23 -21.34
C LEU A 468 4.11 25.31 -20.65
N LEU A 469 4.71 26.20 -21.45
CA LEU A 469 5.39 27.39 -20.94
C LEU A 469 4.34 28.41 -20.49
N LEU A 470 4.05 28.45 -19.19
CA LEU A 470 3.02 29.32 -18.62
C LEU A 470 3.44 30.78 -18.63
N TYR A 471 4.71 31.05 -18.31
CA TYR A 471 5.26 32.39 -18.24
C TYR A 471 6.76 32.36 -18.51
N ASP A 472 7.23 33.35 -19.26
CA ASP A 472 8.65 33.56 -19.53
C ASP A 472 8.96 35.05 -19.38
N ASN A 473 9.76 35.41 -18.37
CA ASN A 473 10.15 36.79 -18.18
C ASN A 473 11.02 37.25 -19.38
N PRO A 474 10.73 38.40 -20.01
CA PRO A 474 11.50 38.89 -21.17
C PRO A 474 13.01 39.04 -20.96
N TYR A 475 13.45 39.18 -19.71
CA TYR A 475 14.85 39.31 -19.30
C TYR A 475 15.46 38.00 -18.78
N PHE A 476 14.71 36.90 -18.77
CA PHE A 476 15.20 35.59 -18.37
C PHE A 476 16.39 35.17 -19.24
N GLY A 477 17.52 34.84 -18.62
CA GLY A 477 18.75 34.46 -19.30
C GLY A 477 19.55 35.61 -19.93
N LYS A 478 19.12 36.87 -19.81
CA LYS A 478 19.73 38.05 -20.50
C LYS A 478 20.69 38.88 -19.65
N ARG A 479 21.22 38.32 -18.57
CA ARG A 479 22.05 39.02 -17.57
C ARG A 479 23.32 39.72 -18.09
N PHE A 480 23.80 39.41 -19.29
CA PHE A 480 25.06 39.93 -19.85
C PHE A 480 24.91 40.88 -21.05
N LEU A 481 23.70 41.31 -21.43
CA LEU A 481 23.54 42.14 -22.63
C LEU A 481 23.92 43.63 -22.45
N ASN A 482 24.15 44.12 -21.23
CA ASN A 482 24.54 45.51 -20.97
C ASN A 482 25.69 45.61 -19.94
N SER A 483 26.84 44.99 -20.20
CA SER A 483 28.08 45.25 -19.44
C SER A 483 29.03 46.15 -20.25
N SER A 484 28.60 47.38 -20.50
CA SER A 484 29.48 48.47 -20.94
C SER A 484 28.91 49.79 -20.44
N ASP A 485 29.04 50.02 -19.14
CA ASP A 485 29.58 51.27 -18.57
C ASP A 485 29.47 51.21 -17.05
N ASP A 486 30.65 51.17 -16.41
CA ASP A 486 30.79 51.49 -15.00
C ASP A 486 30.44 52.97 -14.80
N SER A 487 29.77 53.25 -13.69
CA SER A 487 29.28 54.56 -13.25
C SER A 487 27.98 55.07 -13.89
N HIS A 488 26.84 54.48 -13.51
CA HIS A 488 25.69 55.23 -12.98
C HIS A 488 24.63 54.25 -12.44
N HIS A 489 24.09 54.60 -11.26
CA HIS A 489 22.97 53.93 -10.63
C HIS A 489 21.81 53.71 -11.60
N ILE A 490 21.43 52.44 -11.83
CA ILE A 490 20.11 52.10 -12.36
C ILE A 490 19.35 51.35 -11.25
N ALA A 491 18.46 52.10 -10.60
CA ALA A 491 17.43 51.55 -9.75
C ALA A 491 16.55 50.60 -10.57
N TYR A 492 16.19 49.46 -9.98
CA TYR A 492 15.21 48.52 -10.54
C TYR A 492 13.75 49.07 -10.52
N ASP A 493 13.58 50.39 -10.41
CA ASP A 493 12.33 51.07 -10.05
C ASP A 493 11.54 51.68 -11.21
N ASN A 494 12.07 51.72 -12.44
CA ASN A 494 11.33 52.19 -13.61
C ASN A 494 11.26 51.12 -14.71
N PHE A 495 10.44 50.08 -14.50
CA PHE A 495 10.05 49.11 -15.53
C PHE A 495 8.54 49.15 -15.75
N THR A 496 8.02 50.34 -16.07
CA THR A 496 6.69 50.51 -16.65
C THR A 496 6.79 50.45 -18.17
N GLU A 497 5.91 49.63 -18.74
CA GLU A 497 5.49 49.60 -20.14
C GLU A 497 6.34 48.81 -21.16
N VAL A 498 5.75 47.64 -21.45
CA VAL A 498 5.60 46.92 -22.72
C VAL A 498 6.22 45.52 -22.65
N SER A 499 5.60 44.65 -21.85
CA SER A 499 5.86 43.21 -21.88
C SER A 499 5.14 42.61 -23.10
N LYS A 500 5.90 42.19 -24.12
CA LYS A 500 5.40 41.16 -25.05
C LYS A 500 5.15 39.90 -24.23
N ILE A 501 3.91 39.72 -23.80
CA ILE A 501 3.44 38.51 -23.15
C ILE A 501 3.57 37.38 -24.19
N ILE A 502 4.44 36.40 -23.93
CA ILE A 502 4.46 35.17 -24.72
C ILE A 502 3.31 34.33 -24.17
N THR A 503 2.12 34.45 -24.78
CA THR A 503 1.01 33.55 -24.52
C THR A 503 1.19 32.30 -25.39
N PRO A 504 1.00 31.09 -24.83
CA PRO A 504 0.90 29.88 -25.63
C PRO A 504 -0.19 30.02 -26.70
N SER A 505 0.04 29.44 -27.88
CA SER A 505 -1.00 29.39 -28.92
C SER A 505 -2.17 28.52 -28.47
N LEU A 506 -3.38 28.81 -28.97
CA LEU A 506 -4.58 28.02 -28.65
C LEU A 506 -4.37 26.52 -28.92
N SER A 507 -3.67 26.17 -30.00
CA SER A 507 -3.34 24.79 -30.32
C SER A 507 -2.45 24.13 -29.27
N MET A 508 -1.41 24.81 -28.77
CA MET A 508 -0.55 24.27 -27.71
C MET A 508 -1.31 24.06 -26.40
N ILE A 509 -2.24 24.95 -26.09
CA ILE A 509 -3.08 24.84 -24.90
C ILE A 509 -4.02 23.65 -25.06
N VAL A 510 -4.74 23.56 -26.18
CA VAL A 510 -5.63 22.44 -26.47
C VAL A 510 -4.86 21.12 -26.43
N ASP A 511 -3.68 21.04 -27.03
CA ASP A 511 -2.85 19.84 -27.01
C ASP A 511 -2.39 19.48 -25.59
N PHE A 512 -2.01 20.47 -24.77
CA PHE A 512 -1.66 20.26 -23.36
C PHE A 512 -2.83 19.73 -22.52
N PHE A 513 -4.03 20.31 -22.65
CA PHE A 513 -5.22 19.79 -21.97
C PHE A 513 -5.67 18.44 -22.56
N LYS A 514 -5.34 18.16 -23.82
CA LYS A 514 -5.60 16.84 -24.40
C LYS A 514 -4.76 15.73 -23.79
N GLY A 515 -3.60 16.05 -23.23
CA GLY A 515 -2.75 15.14 -22.47
C GLY A 515 -3.11 15.01 -20.99
N PHE A 516 -4.28 15.50 -20.56
CA PHE A 516 -4.78 15.22 -19.20
C PHE A 516 -5.37 13.81 -19.20
N HIS A 517 -4.75 12.91 -18.47
CA HIS A 517 -5.24 11.54 -18.31
C HIS A 517 -6.18 11.40 -17.12
N TYR A 518 -6.19 12.34 -16.17
CA TYR A 518 -7.26 12.48 -15.19
C TYR A 518 -8.39 13.32 -15.81
N ILE A 519 -9.37 12.64 -16.39
CA ILE A 519 -10.70 13.21 -16.63
C ILE A 519 -11.54 12.69 -15.48
N SER A 520 -11.42 13.34 -14.32
CA SER A 520 -12.45 13.19 -13.31
C SER A 520 -13.69 13.94 -13.80
N GLN A 521 -14.79 13.20 -14.03
CA GLN A 521 -16.12 13.79 -14.01
C GLN A 521 -16.47 14.14 -12.57
#